data_AF-A0A0G1XTH2-F1
#
_entry.id   AF-A0A0G1XTH2-F1
#
_cell.length_a   1.000
_cell.length_b   1.000
_cell.length_c   1.000
_cell.angle_alpha   90.00
_cell.angle_beta   90.00
_cell.angle_gamma   90.00
#
_symmetry.space_group_name_H-M   'P 1'
#
loop_
_entity.id
_entity.type
_entity.pdbx_description
1 polymer ?
#
loop_
_entity_poly.entity_id
_entity_poly.type
_entity_poly.pdbx_seq_one_letter_code
_entity_poly.pdbx_strand_id
1 'polypeptide(L)'
;MDKATRRLRIGFSILGAVMLLGAVLLWDARATIALNVARQEEAARPAEIELTLLAPSACALCLDGSRIVEAIEKQNVRILKSETLSADSQEGRTLIETYGVTRAPAILIRGEYNKENIRETLAAFGGEEKEGTLVIEAKQPVYVDLASNETIGLVDVTYLADSSCPDCYNPAIHKTILENTFGLTIQTETTVDAQSAQGRALLKEYALAQTPSVLLSSQARAYALLAETWKQVGTIEENGTFVFRQNAALGPVVYKDVKAGTIIRPTTSD
;
A
#
# COMPACT_ATOMS: atom_id res chain seq x y z
N MET A 1 -60.41 -12.32 -61.14
CA MET A 1 -59.89 -11.36 -60.13
C MET A 1 -59.16 -10.25 -60.86
N ASP A 2 -59.60 -9.02 -60.66
CA ASP A 2 -59.09 -7.83 -61.35
C ASP A 2 -57.62 -7.53 -60.96
N LYS A 3 -56.78 -7.11 -61.91
CA LYS A 3 -55.36 -6.78 -61.64
C LYS A 3 -55.24 -5.71 -60.54
N ALA A 4 -56.23 -4.82 -60.44
CA ALA A 4 -56.33 -3.79 -59.42
C ALA A 4 -56.42 -4.36 -57.99
N THR A 5 -57.27 -5.37 -57.77
CA THR A 5 -57.44 -5.98 -56.43
C THR A 5 -56.21 -6.79 -55.99
N ARG A 6 -55.45 -7.37 -56.92
CA ARG A 6 -54.19 -8.07 -56.61
C ARG A 6 -53.10 -7.10 -56.16
N ARG A 7 -52.96 -5.93 -56.80
CA ARG A 7 -52.00 -4.89 -56.40
C ARG A 7 -52.33 -4.31 -55.03
N LEU A 8 -53.63 -4.10 -54.75
CA LEU A 8 -54.10 -3.59 -53.46
C LEU A 8 -53.77 -4.56 -52.31
N ARG A 9 -54.02 -5.87 -52.50
CA ARG A 9 -53.70 -6.91 -51.50
C ARG A 9 -52.21 -6.99 -51.19
N ILE A 10 -51.35 -6.92 -52.22
CA ILE A 10 -49.88 -6.94 -52.03
C ILE A 10 -49.42 -5.70 -51.23
N GLY A 11 -49.95 -4.51 -51.54
CA GLY A 11 -49.64 -3.29 -50.80
C GLY A 11 -49.99 -3.40 -49.31
N PHE A 12 -51.18 -3.92 -48.99
CA PHE A 12 -51.58 -4.15 -47.59
C PHE A 12 -50.75 -5.22 -46.89
N SER A 13 -50.35 -6.29 -47.58
CA SER A 13 -49.46 -7.31 -47.01
C SER A 13 -48.07 -6.75 -46.66
N ILE A 14 -47.49 -5.93 -47.54
CA ILE A 14 -46.19 -5.28 -47.29
C ILE A 14 -46.31 -4.31 -46.10
N LEU A 15 -47.35 -3.47 -46.08
CA LEU A 15 -47.58 -2.55 -44.97
C LEU A 15 -47.75 -3.28 -43.64
N GLY A 16 -48.52 -4.39 -43.64
CA GLY A 16 -48.70 -5.24 -42.46
C GLY A 16 -47.38 -5.86 -41.98
N ALA A 17 -46.54 -6.34 -42.89
CA ALA A 17 -45.23 -6.88 -42.56
C ALA A 17 -44.29 -5.81 -41.96
N VAL A 18 -44.29 -4.59 -42.50
CA VAL A 18 -43.50 -3.46 -41.97
C VAL A 18 -43.98 -3.06 -40.58
N MET A 19 -45.30 -2.99 -40.36
CA MET A 19 -45.86 -2.69 -39.03
C MET A 19 -45.53 -3.78 -38.01
N LEU A 20 -45.61 -5.06 -38.40
CA LEU A 20 -45.24 -6.18 -37.53
C LEU A 20 -43.75 -6.14 -37.17
N LEU A 21 -42.87 -5.91 -38.14
CA LEU A 21 -41.43 -5.78 -37.89
C LEU A 21 -41.13 -4.60 -36.97
N GLY A 22 -41.74 -3.43 -37.21
CA GLY A 22 -41.60 -2.26 -36.34
C GLY A 22 -42.07 -2.53 -34.91
N ALA A 23 -43.19 -3.24 -34.73
CA ALA A 23 -43.68 -3.63 -33.41
C ALA A 23 -42.73 -4.59 -32.68
N VAL A 24 -42.14 -5.56 -33.40
CA VAL A 24 -41.14 -6.48 -32.84
C VAL A 24 -39.87 -5.73 -32.41
N LEU A 25 -39.37 -4.81 -33.24
CA LEU A 25 -38.21 -3.98 -32.90
C LEU A 25 -38.49 -3.07 -31.69
N LEU A 26 -39.68 -2.48 -31.59
CA LEU A 26 -40.07 -1.67 -30.43
C LEU A 26 -40.20 -2.50 -29.15
N TRP A 27 -40.69 -3.73 -29.25
CA TRP A 27 -40.76 -4.66 -28.11
C TRP A 27 -39.36 -5.02 -27.61
N ASP A 28 -38.47 -5.41 -28.52
CA ASP A 28 -37.09 -5.77 -28.19
C ASP A 28 -36.30 -4.59 -27.60
N ALA A 29 -36.49 -3.39 -28.16
CA ALA A 29 -35.91 -2.16 -27.64
C ALA A 29 -36.41 -1.86 -26.21
N ARG A 30 -37.71 -2.00 -25.94
CA ARG A 30 -38.26 -1.81 -24.59
C ARG A 30 -37.73 -2.82 -23.59
N ALA A 31 -37.63 -4.09 -23.97
CA ALA A 31 -37.07 -5.14 -23.12
C ALA A 31 -35.60 -4.85 -22.78
N THR A 32 -34.82 -4.43 -23.78
CA THR A 32 -33.42 -4.03 -23.61
C THR A 32 -33.27 -2.80 -22.71
N ILE A 33 -34.10 -1.77 -22.92
CA ILE A 33 -34.10 -0.57 -22.06
C ILE A 33 -34.45 -0.92 -20.62
N ALA A 34 -35.51 -1.70 -20.38
CA ALA A 34 -35.92 -2.09 -19.04
C ALA A 34 -34.81 -2.88 -18.31
N LEU A 35 -34.16 -3.80 -19.01
CA LEU A 35 -33.04 -4.56 -18.48
C LEU A 35 -31.82 -3.66 -18.17
N ASN A 36 -31.53 -2.69 -19.05
CA ASN A 36 -30.46 -1.72 -18.80
C ASN A 36 -30.78 -0.78 -17.63
N VAL A 37 -32.03 -0.32 -17.49
CA VAL A 37 -32.47 0.48 -16.33
C VAL A 37 -32.30 -0.33 -15.05
N ALA A 38 -32.78 -1.57 -15.00
CA ALA A 38 -32.61 -2.43 -13.84
C ALA A 38 -31.12 -2.67 -13.50
N ARG A 39 -30.25 -2.87 -14.50
CA ARG A 39 -28.80 -2.97 -14.30
C ARG A 39 -28.18 -1.68 -13.77
N GLN A 40 -28.65 -0.53 -14.23
CA GLN A 40 -28.17 0.77 -13.77
C GLN A 40 -28.63 1.05 -12.34
N GLU A 41 -29.88 0.75 -12.00
CA GLU A 41 -30.40 0.82 -10.63
C GLU A 41 -29.61 -0.10 -9.69
N GLU A 42 -29.34 -1.33 -10.15
CA GLU A 42 -28.55 -2.32 -9.42
C GLU A 42 -27.07 -1.92 -9.27
N ALA A 43 -26.49 -1.27 -10.28
CA ALA A 43 -25.13 -0.72 -10.20
C ALA A 43 -25.06 0.53 -9.31
N ALA A 44 -26.13 1.33 -9.27
CA ALA A 44 -26.21 2.56 -8.50
C ALA A 44 -26.44 2.31 -6.99
N ARG A 45 -27.15 1.22 -6.63
CA ARG A 45 -27.35 0.92 -5.21
C ARG A 45 -26.01 0.63 -4.53
N PRO A 46 -25.83 1.02 -3.26
CA PRO A 46 -24.59 0.74 -2.54
C PRO A 46 -24.32 -0.76 -2.44
N ALA A 47 -23.05 -1.15 -2.35
CA ALA A 47 -22.67 -2.53 -2.09
C ALA A 47 -22.93 -2.85 -0.61
N GLU A 48 -23.61 -3.96 -0.32
CA GLU A 48 -23.86 -4.37 1.06
C GLU A 48 -22.73 -5.29 1.56
N ILE A 49 -22.02 -4.86 2.60
CA ILE A 49 -20.84 -5.58 3.11
C ILE A 49 -20.83 -5.67 4.63
N GLU A 50 -20.15 -6.69 5.15
CA GLU A 50 -19.78 -6.83 6.56
C GLU A 50 -18.27 -6.70 6.69
N LEU A 51 -17.81 -5.99 7.72
CA LEU A 51 -16.40 -5.74 7.99
C LEU A 51 -16.01 -6.31 9.36
N THR A 52 -14.92 -7.08 9.38
CA THR A 52 -14.25 -7.50 10.60
C THR A 52 -12.79 -7.06 10.54
N LEU A 53 -12.39 -6.15 11.43
CA LEU A 53 -11.00 -5.74 11.59
C LEU A 53 -10.32 -6.63 12.64
N LEU A 54 -9.31 -7.38 12.23
CA LEU A 54 -8.39 -8.10 13.11
C LEU A 54 -7.26 -7.15 13.49
N ALA A 55 -7.32 -6.59 14.70
CA ALA A 55 -6.32 -5.66 15.22
C ALA A 55 -5.26 -6.39 16.07
N PRO A 56 -3.96 -6.08 15.95
CA PRO A 56 -2.96 -6.64 16.84
C PRO A 56 -3.17 -6.13 18.27
N SER A 57 -3.05 -7.00 19.29
CA SER A 57 -3.25 -6.59 20.68
C SER A 57 -2.10 -5.74 21.24
N ALA A 58 -0.89 -5.95 20.71
CA ALA A 58 0.35 -5.45 21.29
C ALA A 58 1.22 -4.69 20.27
N CYS A 59 0.65 -3.69 19.58
CA CYS A 59 1.42 -2.87 18.65
C CYS A 59 0.86 -1.44 18.51
N ALA A 60 1.39 -0.51 19.31
CA ALA A 60 0.94 0.89 19.30
C ALA A 60 1.37 1.66 18.03
N LEU A 61 2.41 1.21 17.34
CA LEU A 61 2.97 1.85 16.14
C LEU A 61 2.59 1.12 14.84
N CYS A 62 1.79 0.06 14.92
CA CYS A 62 1.29 -0.62 13.74
C CYS A 62 0.37 0.29 12.93
N LEU A 63 0.24 -0.03 11.64
CA LEU A 63 -0.75 0.59 10.78
C LEU A 63 -2.12 0.55 11.46
N ASP A 64 -2.78 1.70 11.56
CA ASP A 64 -4.13 1.75 12.09
C ASP A 64 -5.12 1.23 11.04
N GLY A 65 -5.54 -0.01 11.19
CA GLY A 65 -6.51 -0.66 10.30
C GLY A 65 -7.83 0.09 10.18
N SER A 66 -8.19 0.90 11.19
CA SER A 66 -9.39 1.74 11.16
C SER A 66 -9.36 2.74 10.01
N ARG A 67 -8.18 3.21 9.59
CA ARG A 67 -8.06 4.12 8.44
C ARG A 67 -8.43 3.46 7.12
N ILE A 68 -8.15 2.16 6.97
CA ILE A 68 -8.55 1.40 5.80
C ILE A 68 -10.06 1.16 5.84
N VAL A 69 -10.61 0.84 7.02
CA VAL A 69 -12.07 0.75 7.23
C VAL A 69 -12.71 2.07 6.80
N GLU A 70 -12.31 3.22 7.34
CA GLU A 70 -12.81 4.55 6.98
C GLU A 70 -12.70 4.86 5.47
N ALA A 71 -11.63 4.42 4.81
CA ALA A 71 -11.46 4.58 3.37
C ALA A 71 -12.48 3.75 2.56
N ILE A 72 -12.84 2.57 3.07
CA ILE A 72 -13.91 1.72 2.52
C ILE A 72 -15.28 2.36 2.79
N GLU A 73 -15.53 2.91 3.98
CA GLU A 73 -16.82 3.55 4.31
C GLU A 73 -17.12 4.77 3.45
N LYS A 74 -16.07 5.47 2.99
CA LYS A 74 -16.19 6.60 2.05
C LYS A 74 -16.58 6.18 0.63
N GLN A 75 -16.56 4.88 0.32
CA GLN A 75 -17.08 4.37 -0.94
C GLN A 75 -18.61 4.28 -0.90
N ASN A 76 -19.24 4.04 -2.05
CA ASN A 76 -20.70 3.82 -2.12
C ASN A 76 -21.07 2.42 -1.57
N VAL A 77 -20.90 2.23 -0.26
CA VAL A 77 -21.16 0.98 0.47
C VAL A 77 -22.17 1.18 1.58
N ARG A 78 -22.92 0.13 1.89
CA ARG A 78 -23.77 0.02 3.07
C ARG A 78 -23.17 -1.06 3.96
N ILE A 79 -22.66 -0.65 5.11
CA ILE A 79 -22.03 -1.55 6.07
C ILE A 79 -23.13 -2.15 6.95
N LEU A 80 -23.38 -3.44 6.78
CA LEU A 80 -24.40 -4.19 7.54
C LEU A 80 -23.91 -4.52 8.95
N LYS A 81 -22.61 -4.81 9.08
CA LYS A 81 -21.93 -5.10 10.35
C LYS A 81 -20.50 -4.57 10.27
N SER A 82 -20.02 -3.96 11.34
CA SER A 82 -18.62 -3.58 11.51
C SER A 82 -18.19 -3.93 12.92
N GLU A 83 -17.14 -4.73 13.05
CA GLU A 83 -16.59 -5.08 14.35
C GLU A 83 -15.06 -5.15 14.31
N THR A 84 -14.44 -4.89 15.46
CA THR A 84 -13.00 -5.04 15.66
C THR A 84 -12.77 -6.17 16.65
N LEU A 85 -11.98 -7.15 16.25
CA LEU A 85 -11.55 -8.27 17.08
C LEU A 85 -10.04 -8.18 17.30
N SER A 86 -9.61 -8.55 18.50
CA SER A 86 -8.19 -8.73 18.77
C SER A 86 -7.68 -9.98 18.04
N ALA A 87 -6.55 -9.88 17.36
CA ALA A 87 -5.87 -11.01 16.73
C ALA A 87 -5.51 -12.12 17.75
N ASP A 88 -5.38 -11.75 19.02
CA ASP A 88 -5.06 -12.69 20.10
C ASP A 88 -6.30 -13.29 20.80
N SER A 89 -7.51 -12.83 20.47
CA SER A 89 -8.74 -13.42 21.02
C SER A 89 -8.98 -14.80 20.43
N GLN A 90 -9.78 -15.63 21.11
CA GLN A 90 -10.15 -16.95 20.61
C GLN A 90 -10.86 -16.86 19.24
N GLU A 91 -11.75 -15.88 19.10
CA GLU A 91 -12.47 -15.58 17.86
C GLU A 91 -11.50 -15.08 16.78
N GLY A 92 -10.59 -14.16 17.12
CA GLY A 92 -9.58 -13.64 16.19
C GLY A 92 -8.69 -14.75 15.63
N ARG A 93 -8.17 -15.63 16.50
CA ARG A 93 -7.36 -16.79 16.11
C ARG A 93 -8.10 -17.76 15.20
N THR A 94 -9.37 -18.00 15.50
CA THR A 94 -10.22 -18.85 14.65
C THR A 94 -10.34 -18.28 13.23
N LEU A 95 -10.52 -16.96 13.10
CA LEU A 95 -10.59 -16.29 11.80
C LEU A 95 -9.23 -16.27 11.08
N ILE A 96 -8.14 -16.05 11.82
CA ILE A 96 -6.76 -16.10 11.30
C ILE A 96 -6.48 -17.47 10.69
N GLU A 97 -6.82 -18.55 11.40
CA GLU A 97 -6.64 -19.94 10.93
C GLU A 97 -7.54 -20.23 9.73
N THR A 98 -8.82 -19.86 9.80
CA THR A 98 -9.81 -20.13 8.73
C THR A 98 -9.40 -19.47 7.42
N TYR A 99 -9.00 -18.20 7.48
CA TYR A 99 -8.68 -17.42 6.28
C TYR A 99 -7.17 -17.33 5.99
N GLY A 100 -6.33 -18.09 6.72
CA GLY A 100 -4.89 -18.08 6.55
C GLY A 100 -4.29 -16.67 6.57
N VAL A 101 -4.70 -15.85 7.54
CA VAL A 101 -4.18 -14.48 7.71
C VAL A 101 -2.78 -14.57 8.28
N THR A 102 -1.83 -13.87 7.67
CA THR A 102 -0.42 -13.92 8.11
C THR A 102 0.04 -12.67 8.83
N ARG A 103 -0.66 -11.54 8.65
CA ARG A 103 -0.29 -10.23 9.19
C ARG A 103 -1.46 -9.54 9.86
N ALA A 104 -1.18 -8.78 10.92
CA ALA A 104 -2.14 -7.87 11.54
C ALA A 104 -1.63 -6.40 11.50
N PRO A 105 -2.50 -5.41 11.23
CA PRO A 105 -3.94 -5.57 11.07
C PRO A 105 -4.34 -6.25 9.75
N ALA A 106 -5.50 -6.89 9.77
CA ALA A 106 -6.15 -7.44 8.59
C ALA A 106 -7.65 -7.13 8.61
N ILE A 107 -8.25 -6.96 7.44
CA ILE A 107 -9.68 -6.70 7.28
C ILE A 107 -10.29 -7.86 6.50
N LEU A 108 -11.35 -8.43 7.06
CA LEU A 108 -12.18 -9.44 6.43
C LEU A 108 -13.45 -8.76 5.95
N ILE A 109 -13.78 -8.93 4.67
CA ILE A 109 -14.96 -8.34 4.04
C ILE A 109 -15.85 -9.46 3.49
N ARG A 110 -17.10 -9.49 3.93
CA ARG A 110 -18.13 -10.43 3.41
C ARG A 110 -19.23 -9.65 2.72
N GLY A 111 -20.00 -10.33 1.86
CA GLY A 111 -21.08 -9.73 1.08
C GLY A 111 -20.63 -9.31 -0.32
N GLU A 112 -21.01 -8.12 -0.75
CA GLU A 112 -20.91 -7.68 -2.15
C GLU A 112 -19.57 -7.00 -2.50
N TYR A 113 -18.44 -7.49 -1.98
CA TYR A 113 -17.11 -6.89 -2.22
C TYR A 113 -16.65 -6.93 -3.69
N ASN A 114 -17.27 -7.78 -4.51
CA ASN A 114 -17.00 -7.88 -5.96
C ASN A 114 -17.81 -6.89 -6.81
N LYS A 115 -18.60 -6.00 -6.19
CA LYS A 115 -19.40 -5.01 -6.91
C LYS A 115 -18.52 -3.97 -7.60
N GLU A 116 -18.89 -3.60 -8.83
CA GLU A 116 -18.11 -2.75 -9.72
C GLU A 116 -17.61 -1.45 -9.07
N ASN A 117 -18.46 -0.82 -8.25
CA ASN A 117 -18.16 0.46 -7.61
C ASN A 117 -17.10 0.40 -6.51
N ILE A 118 -16.72 -0.79 -6.02
CA ILE A 118 -15.71 -0.97 -4.97
C ILE A 118 -14.60 -1.95 -5.30
N ARG A 119 -14.80 -2.81 -6.30
CA ARG A 119 -13.86 -3.88 -6.67
C ARG A 119 -12.45 -3.36 -6.88
N GLU A 120 -12.28 -2.28 -7.65
CA GLU A 120 -10.97 -1.71 -7.95
C GLU A 120 -10.30 -1.13 -6.69
N THR A 121 -11.06 -0.43 -5.85
CA THR A 121 -10.57 0.13 -4.59
C THR A 121 -10.08 -0.97 -3.64
N LEU A 122 -10.86 -2.04 -3.50
CA LEU A 122 -10.49 -3.18 -2.63
C LEU A 122 -9.30 -3.97 -3.21
N ALA A 123 -9.21 -4.11 -4.53
CA ALA A 123 -8.05 -4.70 -5.20
C ALA A 123 -6.78 -3.86 -5.00
N ALA A 124 -6.89 -2.52 -4.99
CA ALA A 124 -5.77 -1.62 -4.73
C ALA A 124 -5.21 -1.78 -3.30
N PHE A 125 -6.08 -2.05 -2.32
CA PHE A 125 -5.64 -2.43 -0.97
C PHE A 125 -5.03 -3.83 -0.90
N GLY A 126 -5.21 -4.64 -1.95
CA GLY A 126 -4.66 -5.98 -2.04
C GLY A 126 -5.54 -7.08 -1.50
N GLY A 127 -6.86 -6.93 -1.60
CA GLY A 127 -7.79 -7.97 -1.23
C GLY A 127 -7.55 -9.27 -2.01
N GLU A 128 -7.51 -10.38 -1.28
CA GLU A 128 -7.48 -11.74 -1.83
C GLU A 128 -8.73 -12.49 -1.36
N GLU A 129 -9.44 -13.14 -2.28
CA GLU A 129 -10.63 -13.90 -1.93
C GLU A 129 -10.25 -15.27 -1.34
N LYS A 130 -10.76 -15.55 -0.13
CA LYS A 130 -10.58 -16.81 0.58
C LYS A 130 -11.93 -17.24 1.16
N GLU A 131 -12.44 -18.38 0.70
CA GLU A 131 -13.71 -18.96 1.16
C GLU A 131 -14.92 -18.00 1.12
N GLY A 132 -15.03 -17.21 0.04
CA GLY A 132 -16.12 -16.25 -0.13
C GLY A 132 -15.99 -14.99 0.76
N THR A 133 -14.85 -14.79 1.40
CA THR A 133 -14.48 -13.58 2.15
C THR A 133 -13.29 -12.92 1.47
N LEU A 134 -13.33 -11.61 1.27
CA LEU A 134 -12.15 -10.86 0.82
C LEU A 134 -11.26 -10.51 2.02
N VAL A 135 -10.00 -10.89 1.94
CA VAL A 135 -9.01 -10.68 3.01
C VAL A 135 -8.01 -9.63 2.56
N ILE A 136 -7.91 -8.54 3.32
CA ILE A 136 -6.96 -7.45 3.10
C ILE A 136 -5.98 -7.44 4.26
N GLU A 137 -4.74 -7.84 4.01
CA GLU A 137 -3.64 -7.78 4.98
C GLU A 137 -2.81 -6.50 4.82
N ALA A 138 -2.15 -6.07 5.89
CA ALA A 138 -1.20 -4.97 5.83
C ALA A 138 -0.07 -5.26 4.83
N LYS A 139 -0.07 -4.54 3.69
CA LYS A 139 1.00 -4.58 2.68
C LYS A 139 2.19 -3.72 3.04
N GLN A 140 1.96 -2.62 3.75
CA GLN A 140 2.99 -1.70 4.19
C GLN A 140 3.30 -1.94 5.67
N PRO A 141 4.57 -1.89 6.08
CA PRO A 141 4.92 -1.84 7.50
C PRO A 141 4.37 -0.54 8.14
N VAL A 142 4.08 -0.50 9.43
CA VAL A 142 4.39 -1.48 10.49
C VAL A 142 3.23 -2.45 10.71
N TYR A 143 3.53 -3.75 10.81
CA TYR A 143 2.52 -4.80 11.06
C TYR A 143 3.07 -5.87 12.01
N VAL A 144 2.20 -6.69 12.60
CA VAL A 144 2.58 -7.90 13.35
C VAL A 144 2.55 -9.09 12.42
N ASP A 145 3.67 -9.81 12.34
CA ASP A 145 3.72 -11.13 11.70
C ASP A 145 3.14 -12.17 12.67
N LEU A 146 2.03 -12.79 12.29
CA LEU A 146 1.25 -13.65 13.19
C LEU A 146 1.89 -15.02 13.42
N ALA A 147 2.83 -15.43 12.56
CA ALA A 147 3.54 -16.69 12.73
C ALA A 147 4.66 -16.58 13.79
N SER A 148 5.42 -15.48 13.75
CA SER A 148 6.52 -15.20 14.69
C SER A 148 6.08 -14.41 15.92
N ASN A 149 4.92 -13.74 15.86
CA ASN A 149 4.45 -12.76 16.84
C ASN A 149 5.42 -11.56 17.00
N GLU A 150 6.15 -11.22 15.93
CA GLU A 150 7.07 -10.08 15.90
C GLU A 150 6.44 -8.87 15.19
N THR A 151 6.75 -7.67 15.68
CA THR A 151 6.40 -6.43 14.98
C THR A 151 7.44 -6.12 13.91
N ILE A 152 7.00 -6.04 12.65
CA ILE A 152 7.85 -5.85 11.48
C ILE A 152 7.81 -4.41 11.01
N GLY A 153 8.98 -3.86 10.68
CA GLY A 153 9.14 -2.52 10.10
C GLY A 153 9.39 -1.40 11.10
N LEU A 154 9.58 -1.72 12.38
CA LEU A 154 10.07 -0.73 13.36
C LEU A 154 11.58 -0.59 13.22
N VAL A 155 12.03 0.55 12.72
CA VAL A 155 13.44 0.75 12.34
C VAL A 155 14.18 1.57 13.37
N ASP A 156 15.35 1.09 13.77
CA ASP A 156 16.30 1.85 14.57
C ASP A 156 17.25 2.59 13.64
N VAL A 157 17.45 3.87 13.91
CA VAL A 157 18.32 4.73 13.12
C VAL A 157 19.51 5.17 13.95
N THR A 158 20.71 4.90 13.44
CA THR A 158 21.95 5.42 13.98
C THR A 158 22.52 6.49 13.06
N TYR A 159 22.52 7.73 13.53
CA TYR A 159 23.17 8.85 12.86
C TYR A 159 24.63 8.92 13.29
N LEU A 160 25.55 8.72 12.36
CA LEU A 160 26.98 8.86 12.60
C LEU A 160 27.40 10.29 12.26
N ALA A 161 27.42 11.17 13.26
CA ALA A 161 27.91 12.54 13.14
C ALA A 161 29.45 12.59 13.20
N ASP A 162 30.08 13.70 12.83
CA ASP A 162 31.53 13.86 12.95
C ASP A 162 31.90 15.21 13.55
N SER A 163 32.20 15.22 14.86
CA SER A 163 32.57 16.44 15.57
C SER A 163 33.86 17.09 15.08
N SER A 164 34.71 16.34 14.35
CA SER A 164 35.93 16.90 13.74
C SER A 164 35.66 17.68 12.44
N CYS A 165 34.41 17.67 11.95
CA CYS A 165 33.99 18.38 10.75
C CYS A 165 32.76 19.26 11.04
N PRO A 166 32.94 20.48 11.59
CA PRO A 166 31.83 21.36 11.94
C PRO A 166 30.97 21.79 10.74
N ASP A 167 31.57 21.82 9.55
CA ASP A 167 30.89 22.22 8.31
C ASP A 167 30.20 21.05 7.61
N CYS A 168 30.40 19.82 8.07
CA CYS A 168 29.74 18.67 7.48
C CYS A 168 28.22 18.74 7.70
N TYR A 169 27.47 18.18 6.76
CA TYR A 169 26.01 18.17 6.85
C TYR A 169 25.52 17.44 8.10
N ASN A 170 24.35 17.82 8.63
CA ASN A 170 23.76 17.10 9.75
C ASN A 170 23.14 15.78 9.26
N PRO A 171 23.58 14.59 9.74
CA PRO A 171 23.00 13.31 9.32
C PRO A 171 21.51 13.16 9.65
N ALA A 172 20.96 13.95 10.58
CA ALA A 172 19.54 13.95 10.91
C ALA A 172 18.64 14.42 9.75
N ILE A 173 19.17 15.06 8.70
CA ILE A 173 18.37 15.45 7.51
C ILE A 173 17.77 14.23 6.79
N HIS A 174 18.36 13.05 6.97
CA HIS A 174 17.84 11.82 6.38
C HIS A 174 16.48 11.44 6.93
N LYS A 175 16.14 11.83 8.17
CA LYS A 175 14.88 11.49 8.82
C LYS A 175 13.68 11.81 7.94
N THR A 176 13.60 13.06 7.48
CA THR A 176 12.49 13.53 6.65
C THR A 176 12.40 12.77 5.33
N ILE A 177 13.53 12.42 4.72
CA ILE A 177 13.55 11.62 3.49
C ILE A 177 13.02 10.21 3.76
N LEU A 178 13.53 9.56 4.82
CA LEU A 178 13.14 8.21 5.22
C LEU A 178 11.65 8.11 5.56
N GLU A 179 11.15 9.00 6.41
CA GLU A 179 9.74 8.99 6.83
C GLU A 179 8.80 9.41 5.68
N ASN A 180 9.07 10.52 5.01
CA ASN A 180 8.10 11.09 4.05
C ASN A 180 8.15 10.43 2.67
N THR A 181 9.34 9.97 2.22
CA THR A 181 9.48 9.39 0.87
C THR A 181 9.27 7.89 0.90
N PHE A 182 9.77 7.22 1.94
CA PHE A 182 9.75 5.76 2.03
C PHE A 182 8.73 5.22 3.03
N GLY A 183 8.06 6.10 3.79
CA GLY A 183 7.08 5.69 4.80
C GLY A 183 7.72 4.98 6.01
N LEU A 184 9.03 5.15 6.23
CA LEU A 184 9.75 4.49 7.31
C LEU A 184 9.17 4.90 8.66
N THR A 185 8.92 3.94 9.55
CA THR A 185 8.55 4.23 10.94
C THR A 185 9.77 4.01 11.82
N ILE A 186 10.27 5.10 12.41
CA ILE A 186 11.44 5.07 13.27
C ILE A 186 11.02 4.75 14.71
N GLN A 187 11.58 3.68 15.27
CA GLN A 187 11.36 3.28 16.65
C GLN A 187 12.32 3.99 17.61
N THR A 188 13.62 3.94 17.30
CA THR A 188 14.65 4.60 18.10
C THR A 188 15.61 5.38 17.22
N GLU A 189 16.12 6.48 17.78
CA GLU A 189 17.10 7.34 17.13
C GLU A 189 18.30 7.50 18.05
N THR A 190 19.48 7.15 17.57
CA THR A 190 20.73 7.35 18.29
C THR A 190 21.69 8.15 17.44
N THR A 191 22.32 9.17 18.03
CA THR A 191 23.43 9.88 17.39
C THR A 191 24.74 9.46 18.03
N VAL A 192 25.68 9.02 17.21
CA VAL A 192 27.02 8.61 17.61
C VAL A 192 28.03 9.51 16.93
N ASP A 193 28.98 10.06 17.68
CA ASP A 193 30.10 10.81 17.10
C ASP A 193 31.14 9.83 16.53
N ALA A 194 31.54 10.02 15.28
CA ALA A 194 32.61 9.29 14.59
C ALA A 194 33.95 9.35 15.35
N GLN A 195 34.17 10.40 16.16
CA GLN A 195 35.35 10.54 17.01
C GLN A 195 35.23 9.83 18.37
N SER A 196 34.07 9.25 18.70
CA SER A 196 33.90 8.43 19.90
C SER A 196 34.46 7.01 19.72
N ALA A 197 34.63 6.28 20.82
CA ALA A 197 35.04 4.88 20.75
C ALA A 197 34.01 4.02 19.97
N GLN A 198 32.72 4.26 20.20
CA GLN A 198 31.63 3.59 19.50
C GLN A 198 31.58 3.97 18.02
N GLY A 199 31.72 5.26 17.68
CA GLY A 199 31.73 5.71 16.28
C GLY A 199 32.90 5.14 15.49
N ARG A 200 34.10 5.08 16.07
CA ARG A 200 35.25 4.39 15.45
C ARG A 200 35.01 2.90 15.27
N ALA A 201 34.31 2.26 16.20
CA ALA A 201 33.94 0.85 16.05
C ALA A 201 32.99 0.67 14.85
N LEU A 202 31.96 1.51 14.70
CA LEU A 202 31.05 1.49 13.55
C LEU A 202 31.76 1.76 12.22
N LEU A 203 32.66 2.76 12.18
CA LEU A 203 33.47 3.05 11.00
C LEU A 203 34.27 1.82 10.54
N LYS A 204 34.82 1.07 11.49
CA LYS A 204 35.60 -0.14 11.24
C LYS A 204 34.71 -1.32 10.84
N GLU A 205 33.66 -1.59 11.62
CA GLU A 205 32.72 -2.70 11.41
C GLU A 205 32.11 -2.65 10.01
N TYR A 206 31.66 -1.46 9.60
CA TYR A 206 31.01 -1.26 8.31
C TYR A 206 31.96 -0.71 7.24
N ALA A 207 33.26 -0.61 7.49
CA ALA A 207 34.26 -0.08 6.55
C ALA A 207 33.82 1.25 5.88
N LEU A 208 33.28 2.17 6.68
CA LEU A 208 32.77 3.46 6.19
C LEU A 208 33.91 4.36 5.74
N ALA A 209 33.81 4.88 4.51
CA ALA A 209 34.79 5.79 3.93
C ALA A 209 34.42 7.27 4.08
N GLN A 210 33.16 7.57 4.43
CA GLN A 210 32.64 8.94 4.50
C GLN A 210 31.91 9.15 5.83
N THR A 211 32.05 10.35 6.37
CA THR A 211 31.26 10.87 7.50
C THR A 211 30.73 12.25 7.17
N PRO A 212 29.56 12.66 7.69
CA PRO A 212 28.57 11.87 8.42
C PRO A 212 27.94 10.74 7.58
N SER A 213 27.23 9.84 8.24
CA SER A 213 26.53 8.70 7.62
C SER A 213 25.30 8.28 8.45
N VAL A 214 24.46 7.41 7.89
CA VAL A 214 23.26 6.87 8.53
C VAL A 214 23.25 5.35 8.39
N LEU A 215 22.92 4.66 9.49
CA LEU A 215 22.69 3.23 9.53
C LEU A 215 21.25 2.94 9.95
N LEU A 216 20.59 2.00 9.27
CA LEU A 216 19.24 1.54 9.63
C LEU A 216 19.29 0.06 10.03
N SER A 217 18.53 -0.32 11.05
CA SER A 217 18.42 -1.73 11.46
C SER A 217 17.81 -2.62 10.38
N SER A 218 17.92 -3.93 10.55
CA SER A 218 17.46 -4.94 9.59
C SER A 218 15.96 -4.87 9.28
N GLN A 219 15.17 -4.27 10.17
CA GLN A 219 13.73 -4.02 9.98
C GLN A 219 13.45 -3.11 8.77
N ALA A 220 14.42 -2.30 8.33
CA ALA A 220 14.29 -1.50 7.11
C ALA A 220 14.08 -2.35 5.84
N ARG A 221 14.43 -3.65 5.88
CA ARG A 221 14.19 -4.59 4.77
C ARG A 221 12.70 -4.78 4.47
N ALA A 222 11.82 -4.55 5.45
CA ALA A 222 10.37 -4.63 5.24
C ALA A 222 9.86 -3.56 4.26
N TYR A 223 10.63 -2.50 4.01
CA TYR A 223 10.31 -1.41 3.10
C TYR A 223 10.91 -1.67 1.72
N ALA A 224 10.17 -2.38 0.86
CA ALA A 224 10.69 -2.85 -0.44
C ALA A 224 11.24 -1.71 -1.34
N LEU A 225 10.53 -0.58 -1.41
CA LEU A 225 10.98 0.59 -2.18
C LEU A 225 12.29 1.18 -1.65
N LEU A 226 12.42 1.23 -0.31
CA LEU A 226 13.66 1.66 0.33
C LEU A 226 14.79 0.69 0.01
N ALA A 227 14.58 -0.63 0.17
CA ALA A 227 15.56 -1.66 -0.13
C ALA A 227 16.07 -1.62 -1.57
N GLU A 228 15.19 -1.34 -2.53
CA GLU A 228 15.61 -1.18 -3.92
C GLU A 228 16.41 0.10 -4.15
N THR A 229 15.92 1.22 -3.62
CA THR A 229 16.58 2.53 -3.77
C THR A 229 17.93 2.57 -3.05
N TRP A 230 18.06 1.88 -1.92
CA TRP A 230 19.27 1.89 -1.09
C TRP A 230 20.50 1.38 -1.81
N LYS A 231 20.33 0.46 -2.78
CA LYS A 231 21.42 -0.07 -3.62
C LYS A 231 22.17 1.01 -4.39
N GLN A 232 21.55 2.17 -4.59
CA GLN A 232 22.15 3.30 -5.32
C GLN A 232 22.99 4.20 -4.41
N VAL A 233 22.75 4.18 -3.09
CA VAL A 233 23.31 5.14 -2.15
C VAL A 233 24.08 4.50 -0.99
N GLY A 234 24.05 3.17 -0.90
CA GLY A 234 24.57 2.42 0.23
C GLY A 234 24.65 0.93 -0.05
N THR A 235 24.80 0.16 1.03
CA THR A 235 24.80 -1.31 1.02
C THR A 235 23.82 -1.85 2.05
N ILE A 236 23.41 -3.10 1.86
CA ILE A 236 22.67 -3.89 2.85
C ILE A 236 23.63 -5.01 3.26
N GLU A 237 24.03 -5.00 4.52
CA GLU A 237 25.02 -5.93 5.09
C GLU A 237 24.40 -7.32 5.35
N GLU A 238 25.23 -8.33 5.62
CA GLU A 238 24.77 -9.71 5.86
C GLU A 238 23.80 -9.81 7.05
N ASN A 239 24.04 -9.03 8.10
CA ASN A 239 23.15 -8.93 9.28
C ASN A 239 21.85 -8.15 8.99
N GLY A 240 21.68 -7.64 7.77
CA GLY A 240 20.53 -6.87 7.33
C GLY A 240 20.63 -5.37 7.56
N THR A 241 21.68 -4.86 8.19
CA THR A 241 21.87 -3.43 8.42
C THR A 241 22.03 -2.68 7.10
N PHE A 242 21.32 -1.57 6.96
CA PHE A 242 21.42 -0.66 5.82
C PHE A 242 22.45 0.39 6.14
N VAL A 243 23.49 0.49 5.32
CA VAL A 243 24.60 1.42 5.54
C VAL A 243 24.65 2.43 4.41
N PHE A 244 24.46 3.72 4.73
CA PHE A 244 24.56 4.80 3.75
C PHE A 244 26.04 5.12 3.44
N ARG A 245 26.41 5.16 2.15
CA ARG A 245 27.82 5.29 1.73
C ARG A 245 28.08 6.41 0.73
N GLN A 246 27.04 7.01 0.16
CA GLN A 246 27.16 7.95 -0.95
C GLN A 246 26.63 9.33 -0.59
N ASN A 247 27.42 10.12 0.14
CA ASN A 247 26.99 11.45 0.59
C ASN A 247 26.67 12.40 -0.59
N ALA A 248 27.36 12.25 -1.72
CA ALA A 248 27.07 12.99 -2.95
C ALA A 248 25.65 12.77 -3.52
N ALA A 249 24.97 11.68 -3.14
CA ALA A 249 23.59 11.43 -3.56
C ALA A 249 22.58 12.39 -2.92
N LEU A 250 22.96 13.09 -1.85
CA LEU A 250 22.16 14.12 -1.21
C LEU A 250 22.27 15.48 -1.92
N GLY A 251 23.03 15.55 -3.02
CA GLY A 251 23.34 16.80 -3.71
C GLY A 251 24.58 17.50 -3.12
N PRO A 252 24.63 18.84 -3.11
CA PRO A 252 25.81 19.61 -2.71
C PRO A 252 25.95 19.67 -1.18
N VAL A 253 26.20 18.53 -0.53
CA VAL A 253 26.48 18.43 0.91
C VAL A 253 27.98 18.36 1.20
N VAL A 254 28.42 19.01 2.28
CA VAL A 254 29.80 18.92 2.77
C VAL A 254 29.95 17.65 3.60
N TYR A 255 30.99 16.86 3.34
CA TYR A 255 31.29 15.65 4.10
C TYR A 255 32.80 15.44 4.22
N LYS A 256 33.24 14.52 5.07
CA LYS A 256 34.64 14.18 5.27
C LYS A 256 34.94 12.80 4.68
N ASP A 257 36.05 12.70 3.95
CA ASP A 257 36.66 11.41 3.61
C ASP A 257 37.46 10.90 4.82
N VAL A 258 37.05 9.77 5.36
CA VAL A 258 37.63 9.20 6.58
C VAL A 258 39.06 8.71 6.35
N LYS A 259 39.38 8.21 5.15
CA LYS A 259 40.71 7.65 4.84
C LYS A 259 41.72 8.76 4.56
N ALA A 260 41.32 9.76 3.77
CA ALA A 260 42.17 10.90 3.43
C ALA A 260 42.22 11.94 4.56
N GLY A 261 41.24 11.95 5.46
CA GLY A 261 41.10 12.96 6.51
C GLY A 261 40.69 14.33 5.99
N THR A 262 40.29 14.44 4.72
CA THR A 262 39.97 15.69 4.02
C THR A 262 38.48 15.97 4.02
N ILE A 263 38.10 17.23 4.23
CA ILE A 263 36.73 17.70 4.06
C ILE A 263 36.47 17.98 2.58
N ILE A 264 35.47 17.33 2.01
CA ILE A 264 35.00 17.50 0.63
C ILE A 264 33.89 18.55 0.63
N ARG A 265 34.09 19.60 -0.19
CA ARG A 265 33.09 20.64 -0.44
C ARG A 265 32.69 20.59 -1.90
N PRO A 266 31.43 20.23 -2.21
CA PRO A 266 30.94 20.24 -3.58
C PRO A 266 31.03 21.66 -4.16
N THR A 267 31.58 21.80 -5.36
CA THR A 267 31.52 23.04 -6.11
C THR A 267 30.11 23.21 -6.64
N THR A 268 29.39 24.24 -6.19
CA THR A 268 28.16 24.66 -6.84
C THR A 268 28.57 25.25 -8.20
N SER A 269 28.20 24.59 -9.30
CA SER A 269 28.25 25.26 -10.60
C SER A 269 27.17 26.34 -10.58
N ASP A 270 27.59 27.60 -10.48
CA ASP A 270 26.72 28.77 -10.63
C ASP A 270 26.05 28.81 -12.02
#